data_AF-A0A349BCR1-F1
#
_entry.id   AF-A0A349BCR1-F1
#
_cell.length_a   1.000
_cell.length_b   1.000
_cell.length_c   1.000
_cell.angle_alpha   90.00
_cell.angle_beta   90.00
_cell.angle_gamma   90.00
#
_symmetry.space_group_name_H-M   'P 1'
#
loop_
_entity.id
_entity.type
_entity.pdbx_description
1 polymer ?
#
loop_
_entity_poly.entity_id
_entity_poly.type
_entity_poly.pdbx_seq_one_letter_code
_entity_poly.pdbx_strand_id
1 'polypeptide(L)'
;MTATDPRTEIQDWASDFDILDPEYVAEPAPVWADLRERCPMAHTERYGSTWLPTRYDDLAAIAHDVERFSSRDIAVITPGRELNPEAAIMLIAPPITSDPPVHTWARRMLL
;
A
#
# COMPACT_ATOMS: atom_id res chain seq x y z
N MET A 1 15.89 15.04 3.34
CA MET A 1 15.77 13.97 2.33
C MET A 1 15.18 14.58 1.08
N THR A 2 15.93 14.59 -0.01
CA THR A 2 15.41 15.00 -1.33
C THR A 2 14.43 13.94 -1.83
N ALA A 3 13.23 14.35 -2.23
CA ALA A 3 12.25 13.45 -2.81
C ALA A 3 12.81 12.85 -4.12
N THR A 4 12.84 11.53 -4.22
CA THR A 4 13.15 10.80 -5.45
C THR A 4 12.05 11.10 -6.48
N ASP A 5 12.40 11.53 -7.70
CA ASP A 5 11.40 11.62 -8.78
C ASP A 5 10.89 10.19 -9.05
N PRO A 6 9.59 9.91 -8.86
CA PRO A 6 9.07 8.55 -8.96
C PRO A 6 9.15 7.95 -10.36
N ARG A 7 9.62 8.69 -11.38
CA ARG A 7 9.80 8.21 -12.76
C ARG A 7 11.27 7.91 -13.09
N THR A 8 12.18 8.00 -12.12
CA THR A 8 13.57 7.60 -12.35
C THR A 8 13.70 6.08 -12.38
N GLU A 9 14.71 5.59 -13.10
CA GLU A 9 15.04 4.16 -13.15
C GLU A 9 15.21 3.56 -11.75
N ILE A 10 14.62 2.40 -11.54
CA ILE A 10 14.66 1.67 -10.27
C ILE A 10 16.07 1.11 -10.07
N GLN A 11 16.72 1.50 -8.97
CA GLN A 11 18.06 1.00 -8.66
C GLN A 11 18.02 -0.30 -7.87
N ASP A 12 17.06 -0.43 -6.95
CA ASP A 12 16.88 -1.62 -6.14
C ASP A 12 15.41 -1.78 -5.71
N TRP A 13 14.79 -2.90 -6.13
CA TRP A 13 13.44 -3.28 -5.71
C TRP A 13 13.25 -3.43 -4.20
N ALA A 14 14.31 -3.65 -3.41
CA ALA A 14 14.20 -3.78 -1.96
C ALA A 14 14.05 -2.43 -1.22
N SER A 15 14.50 -1.33 -1.81
CA SER A 15 14.54 0.00 -1.16
C SER A 15 13.99 1.16 -2.00
N ASP A 16 13.66 0.93 -3.27
CA ASP A 16 13.20 1.96 -4.21
C ASP A 16 12.24 1.38 -5.27
N PHE A 17 11.43 0.39 -4.91
CA PHE A 17 10.46 -0.20 -5.84
C PHE A 17 9.45 0.83 -6.34
N ASP A 18 8.96 0.61 -7.55
CA ASP A 18 7.86 1.35 -8.16
C ASP A 18 6.77 0.38 -8.63
N ILE A 19 5.57 0.48 -8.03
CA ILE A 19 4.43 -0.37 -8.38
C ILE A 19 3.72 0.06 -9.68
N LEU A 20 4.10 1.21 -10.24
CA LEU A 20 3.62 1.72 -11.53
C LEU A 20 4.63 1.46 -12.67
N ASP A 21 5.79 0.89 -12.37
CA ASP A 21 6.76 0.52 -13.39
C ASP A 21 6.14 -0.45 -14.40
N PRO A 22 6.28 -0.21 -15.72
CA PRO A 22 5.64 -1.04 -16.74
C PRO A 22 6.01 -2.52 -16.66
N GLU A 23 7.25 -2.86 -16.27
CA GLU A 23 7.70 -4.24 -16.13
C GLU A 23 7.08 -4.89 -14.90
N TYR A 24 6.99 -4.16 -13.79
CA TYR A 24 6.29 -4.62 -12.58
C TYR A 24 4.79 -4.85 -12.84
N VAL A 25 4.13 -3.93 -13.54
CA VAL A 25 2.71 -4.04 -13.87
C VAL A 25 2.45 -5.24 -14.78
N ALA A 26 3.36 -5.50 -15.73
CA ALA A 26 3.25 -6.63 -16.64
C ALA A 26 3.50 -7.98 -15.92
N GLU A 27 4.53 -8.05 -15.07
CA GLU A 27 4.95 -9.29 -14.43
C GLU A 27 5.59 -9.05 -13.03
N PRO A 28 4.79 -8.95 -11.95
CA PRO A 28 5.32 -8.63 -10.62
C PRO A 28 5.87 -9.84 -9.85
N ALA A 29 5.50 -11.06 -10.26
CA ALA A 29 5.81 -12.28 -9.52
C ALA A 29 7.32 -12.54 -9.34
N PRO A 30 8.20 -12.29 -10.34
CA PRO A 30 9.65 -12.39 -10.19
C PRO A 30 10.20 -11.43 -9.13
N VAL A 31 9.72 -10.18 -9.10
CA VAL A 31 10.10 -9.18 -8.09
C VAL A 31 9.74 -9.68 -6.69
N TRP A 32 8.51 -10.18 -6.50
CA TRP A 32 8.10 -10.72 -5.20
C TRP A 32 8.86 -11.98 -4.80
N ALA A 33 9.23 -12.84 -5.76
CA ALA A 33 10.00 -14.05 -5.49
C ALA A 33 11.37 -13.72 -4.93
N ASP A 34 12.07 -12.81 -5.59
CA ASP A 34 13.36 -12.32 -5.16
C ASP A 34 13.28 -11.57 -3.81
N LEU A 35 12.31 -10.66 -3.63
CA LEU A 35 12.12 -9.95 -2.35
C LEU A 35 11.84 -10.89 -1.17
N ARG A 36 11.07 -11.97 -1.36
CA ARG A 36 10.83 -12.97 -0.29
C ARG A 36 12.12 -13.58 0.26
N GLU A 37 13.14 -13.70 -0.57
CA GLU A 37 14.44 -14.28 -0.22
C GLU A 37 15.35 -13.26 0.48
N ARG A 38 15.45 -12.03 -0.05
CA ARG A 38 16.44 -11.02 0.43
C ARG A 38 15.88 -9.91 1.33
N CYS A 39 14.65 -9.47 1.11
CA CYS A 39 14.02 -8.36 1.84
C CYS A 39 12.48 -8.53 1.85
N PRO A 40 11.94 -9.35 2.78
CA PRO A 40 10.51 -9.69 2.76
C PRO A 40 9.58 -8.52 3.12
N MET A 41 10.14 -7.40 3.56
CA MET A 41 9.46 -6.17 3.94
C MET A 41 10.16 -4.98 3.25
N ALA A 42 9.99 -4.87 1.94
CA ALA A 42 10.61 -3.79 1.17
C ALA A 42 9.93 -2.45 1.48
N HIS A 43 10.69 -1.36 1.33
CA HIS A 43 10.20 0.01 1.53
C HIS A 43 10.61 0.88 0.34
N THR A 44 9.79 1.87 0.01
CA THR A 44 10.11 2.88 -1.01
C THR A 44 9.65 4.24 -0.54
N GLU A 45 10.36 5.30 -0.91
CA GLU A 45 9.93 6.68 -0.69
C GLU A 45 9.10 7.23 -1.85
N ARG A 46 8.97 6.48 -2.95
CA ARG A 46 8.14 6.87 -4.09
C ARG A 46 6.68 7.03 -3.66
N TYR A 47 6.00 8.02 -4.23
CA TYR A 47 4.58 8.30 -4.00
C TYR A 47 4.16 8.57 -2.54
N GLY A 48 5.06 9.12 -1.73
CA GLY A 48 4.72 9.50 -0.35
C GLY A 48 4.91 8.37 0.67
N SER A 49 5.84 7.47 0.37
CA SER A 49 6.35 6.39 1.24
C SER A 49 5.38 5.21 1.41
N THR A 50 5.85 3.99 1.10
CA THR A 50 5.04 2.78 1.29
C THR A 50 5.88 1.53 1.53
N TRP A 51 5.25 0.50 2.08
CA TRP A 51 5.84 -0.79 2.44
C TRP A 51 5.22 -1.92 1.61
N LEU A 52 6.05 -2.88 1.20
CA LEU A 52 5.65 -4.06 0.43
C LEU A 52 6.06 -5.35 1.18
N PRO A 53 5.20 -5.87 2.06
CA PRO A 53 5.36 -7.22 2.62
C PRO A 53 5.10 -8.28 1.54
N THR A 54 5.97 -9.28 1.44
CA THR A 54 5.91 -10.31 0.38
C THR A 54 5.70 -11.74 0.89
N ARG A 55 5.74 -11.95 2.22
CA ARG A 55 5.42 -13.23 2.86
C ARG A 55 3.97 -13.27 3.32
N TYR A 56 3.37 -14.45 3.20
CA TYR A 56 1.98 -14.67 3.60
C TYR A 56 1.74 -14.39 5.08
N ASP A 57 2.61 -14.87 5.98
CA ASP A 57 2.43 -14.71 7.43
C ASP A 57 2.44 -13.23 7.84
N ASP A 58 3.32 -12.43 7.25
CA ASP A 58 3.38 -10.98 7.48
C ASP A 58 2.11 -10.28 6.97
N LEU A 59 1.67 -10.61 5.75
CA LEU A 59 0.43 -10.10 5.17
C LEU A 59 -0.80 -10.46 6.01
N ALA A 60 -0.92 -11.71 6.44
CA ALA A 60 -2.03 -12.18 7.25
C ALA A 60 -2.05 -11.51 8.63
N ALA A 61 -0.88 -11.37 9.28
CA ALA A 61 -0.77 -10.67 10.55
C ALA A 61 -1.21 -9.20 10.43
N ILE A 62 -0.75 -8.49 9.39
CA ILE A 62 -1.14 -7.10 9.12
C ILE A 62 -2.65 -7.00 8.85
N ALA A 63 -3.19 -7.85 7.98
CA ALA A 63 -4.60 -7.81 7.60
C ALA A 63 -5.56 -8.10 8.77
N HIS A 64 -5.11 -8.84 9.79
CA HIS A 64 -5.90 -9.14 10.98
C HIS A 64 -5.70 -8.13 12.12
N ASP A 65 -4.62 -7.36 12.14
CA ASP A 65 -4.34 -6.34 13.16
C ASP A 65 -4.98 -4.98 12.81
N VAL A 66 -6.31 -4.95 12.86
CA VAL A 66 -7.12 -3.74 12.60
C VAL A 66 -6.96 -2.64 13.65
N GLU A 67 -6.25 -2.91 14.76
CA GLU A 67 -5.94 -1.89 15.78
C GLU A 67 -4.74 -1.04 15.37
N ARG A 68 -3.74 -1.64 14.72
CA ARG A 68 -2.52 -0.94 14.28
C ARG A 68 -2.55 -0.57 12.80
N PHE A 69 -3.26 -1.33 11.97
CA PHE A 69 -3.36 -1.11 10.53
C PHE A 69 -4.79 -0.72 10.16
N SER A 70 -5.05 0.59 10.18
CA SER A 70 -6.35 1.18 9.83
C SER A 70 -6.63 1.05 8.34
N SER A 71 -7.89 0.82 7.99
CA SER A 71 -8.39 0.81 6.60
C SER A 71 -8.97 2.17 6.17
N ARG A 72 -8.81 3.25 6.95
CA ARG A 72 -9.35 4.58 6.59
C ARG A 72 -8.67 5.22 5.38
N ASP A 73 -7.43 4.85 5.11
CA ASP A 73 -6.70 5.21 3.89
C ASP A 73 -6.40 3.92 3.13
N ILE A 74 -7.04 3.74 1.98
CA ILE A 74 -6.99 2.49 1.20
C ILE A 74 -6.05 2.57 -0.01
N ALA A 75 -5.53 3.75 -0.32
CA ALA A 75 -4.76 3.97 -1.53
C ALA A 75 -3.26 3.95 -1.22
N VAL A 76 -2.52 3.10 -1.94
CA VAL A 76 -1.05 3.06 -1.87
C VAL A 76 -0.44 4.31 -2.52
N ILE A 77 -1.11 4.81 -3.57
CA ILE A 77 -0.78 6.06 -4.25
C ILE A 77 -2.02 6.91 -4.21
N THR A 78 -1.96 8.05 -3.53
CA THR A 78 -3.06 9.01 -3.47
C THR A 78 -2.68 10.25 -4.29
N PRO A 79 -3.18 10.39 -5.53
CA PRO A 79 -2.95 11.58 -6.33
C PRO A 79 -3.39 12.82 -5.55
N GLY A 80 -2.47 13.75 -5.32
CA GLY A 80 -2.78 14.98 -4.62
C GLY A 80 -2.91 14.86 -3.09
N ARG A 81 -2.42 13.79 -2.43
CA ARG A 81 -2.34 13.77 -0.95
C ARG A 81 -1.58 14.96 -0.38
N GLU A 82 -0.56 15.43 -1.12
CA GLU A 82 0.20 16.64 -0.79
C GLU A 82 -0.48 17.94 -1.25
N LEU A 83 -1.42 17.88 -2.20
CA LEU A 83 -2.01 19.04 -2.87
C LEU A 83 -3.43 19.36 -2.36
N ASN A 84 -4.21 18.36 -1.97
CA ASN A 84 -5.56 18.49 -1.45
C ASN A 84 -5.92 17.34 -0.49
N PRO A 85 -5.85 17.56 0.84
CA PRO A 85 -6.29 16.61 1.85
C PRO A 85 -7.77 16.18 1.69
N GLU A 86 -8.62 16.99 1.05
CA GLU A 86 -10.03 16.66 0.79
C GLU A 86 -10.22 15.64 -0.34
N ALA A 87 -9.21 15.42 -1.20
CA ALA A 87 -9.28 14.37 -2.23
C ALA A 87 -9.43 12.96 -1.60
N ALA A 88 -8.88 12.76 -0.40
CA ALA A 88 -9.06 11.53 0.37
C ALA A 88 -10.52 11.35 0.85
N ILE A 89 -11.29 12.44 1.01
CA ILE A 89 -12.69 12.39 1.48
C ILE A 89 -13.60 11.76 0.41
N MET A 90 -13.26 11.87 -0.88
CA MET A 90 -14.04 11.24 -1.95
C MET A 90 -14.01 9.70 -1.95
N LEU A 91 -13.10 9.09 -1.17
CA LEU A 91 -12.95 7.65 -1.06
C LEU A 91 -13.67 7.04 0.16
N ILE A 92 -14.44 7.82 0.92
CA ILE A 92 -15.17 7.29 2.09
C ILE A 92 -16.34 6.41 1.62
N ALA A 93 -16.09 5.10 1.56
CA ALA A 93 -17.04 4.06 1.18
C ALA A 93 -16.92 2.84 2.14
N PRO A 94 -17.52 2.89 3.33
CA PRO A 94 -17.61 1.71 4.19
C PRO A 94 -18.29 0.53 3.48
N PRO A 95 -17.92 -0.73 3.79
CA PRO A 95 -17.02 -1.12 4.88
C PRO A 95 -15.54 -0.93 4.57
N ILE A 96 -15.12 -0.92 3.30
CA ILE A 96 -13.69 -1.03 2.93
C ILE A 96 -12.84 0.13 3.46
N THR A 97 -13.40 1.33 3.63
CA THR A 97 -12.66 2.51 4.13
C THR A 97 -12.95 2.85 5.60
N SER A 98 -13.14 1.85 6.45
CA SER A 98 -13.52 2.07 7.85
C SER A 98 -12.93 1.04 8.79
N ASP A 99 -12.76 1.42 10.05
CA ASP A 99 -12.36 0.52 11.14
C ASP A 99 -13.57 0.20 12.04
N PRO A 100 -13.49 -0.83 12.91
CA PRO A 100 -14.46 -1.00 13.98
C PRO A 100 -14.63 0.26 14.84
N PRO A 101 -15.84 0.55 15.35
CA PRO A 101 -17.07 -0.25 15.20
C PRO A 101 -17.85 0.02 13.89
N VAL A 102 -17.51 1.08 13.13
CA VAL A 102 -18.24 1.48 11.92
C VAL A 102 -18.18 0.38 10.85
N HIS A 103 -16.99 -0.17 10.61
CA HIS A 103 -16.79 -1.32 9.71
C HIS A 103 -17.72 -2.48 10.05
N THR A 104 -17.80 -2.84 11.34
CA THR A 104 -18.60 -3.98 11.81
C THR A 104 -20.07 -3.81 11.47
N TRP A 105 -20.61 -2.60 11.68
CA TRP A 105 -22.00 -2.30 11.36
C TRP A 105 -22.24 -2.24 9.84
N ALA A 106 -21.40 -1.53 9.09
CA ALA A 106 -21.53 -1.40 7.64
C ALA A 106 -21.45 -2.76 6.93
N ARG A 107 -20.52 -3.63 7.32
CA ARG A 107 -20.38 -4.99 6.75
C ARG A 107 -21.63 -5.84 6.99
N ARG A 108 -22.23 -5.78 8.18
CA ARG A 108 -23.46 -6.54 8.54
C ARG A 108 -24.70 -6.12 7.76
N MET A 109 -24.68 -4.94 7.12
CA MET A 109 -25.80 -4.51 6.26
C MET A 109 -25.70 -5.09 4.86
N LEU A 110 -24.50 -5.47 4.39
CA LEU A 110 -24.26 -5.95 3.03
C LEU A 110 -24.28 -7.49 2.91
N LEU A 111 -23.89 -8.20 3.97
CA LEU A 111 -23.72 -9.66 4.04
C LEU A 111 -24.53 -10.23 5.20
#